data_AF-A0A2D7K9E6-F1
#
_entry.id   AF-A0A2D7K9E6-F1
#
_cell.length_a   1.000
_cell.length_b   1.000
_cell.length_c   1.000
_cell.angle_alpha   90.00
_cell.angle_beta   90.00
_cell.angle_gamma   90.00
#
_symmetry.space_group_name_H-M   'P 1'
#
loop_
_entity.id
_entity.type
_entity.pdbx_description
1 polymer ?
#
loop_
_entity_poly.entity_id
_entity_poly.type
_entity_poly.pdbx_seq_one_letter_code
_entity_poly.pdbx_strand_id
1 'polypeptide(L)'
;MSAWKINIIKFQIGIVYFFAGIAKINYHWLFEAQPLTNWLKHQSDFPLIGNLLTYDITAFLFSWFGALFDLSIFFILISKKWRVFGYFLVVIFHVMTSIMFPIGVFPLVMIASTLIFFSDQLHISILKFLSKKNESLELTIIQNSELEENNQILKVLFIAFFVLQLLLPLRYLLYPGKLFWTEQGYRFSWRVMLIEKAGYAQFFIHEPKMDRKMLIDNKKYLTAQQEKMMATQPDMILQFAHFISSEFKDSTIIETNGEIICMGEKPKVTAQVKVSLFNKGSKDFVNSNIDLSKEERGLKNKEWILPYED
;
A
#
# COMPACT_ATOMS: atom_id res chain seq x y z
N MET A 1 12.40 -30.86 -12.97
CA MET A 1 12.63 -29.55 -12.33
C MET A 1 12.63 -29.75 -10.83
N SER A 2 13.77 -29.51 -10.20
CA SER A 2 13.90 -29.66 -8.75
C SER A 2 12.85 -28.84 -7.98
N ALA A 3 12.22 -29.45 -6.97
CA ALA A 3 11.04 -28.92 -6.28
C ALA A 3 11.26 -27.56 -5.61
N TRP A 4 12.51 -27.23 -5.26
CA TRP A 4 12.87 -25.96 -4.62
C TRP A 4 12.53 -24.75 -5.49
N LYS A 5 12.65 -24.86 -6.83
CA LYS A 5 12.40 -23.75 -7.77
C LYS A 5 10.95 -23.25 -7.68
N ILE A 6 10.00 -24.18 -7.55
CA ILE A 6 8.58 -23.87 -7.38
C ILE A 6 8.29 -23.44 -5.93
N ASN A 7 8.90 -24.12 -4.96
CA ASN A 7 8.64 -23.87 -3.54
C ASN A 7 9.12 -22.48 -3.08
N ILE A 8 10.18 -21.93 -3.69
CA ILE A 8 10.61 -20.54 -3.46
C ILE A 8 9.51 -19.54 -3.81
N ILE A 9 8.82 -19.73 -4.94
CA ILE A 9 7.71 -18.85 -5.36
C ILE A 9 6.50 -19.02 -4.43
N LYS A 10 6.16 -20.27 -4.08
CA LYS A 10 5.11 -20.55 -3.09
C LYS A 10 5.39 -19.86 -1.76
N PHE A 11 6.64 -19.94 -1.30
CA PHE A 11 7.07 -19.31 -0.06
C PHE A 11 6.96 -17.78 -0.13
N GLN A 12 7.35 -17.16 -1.24
CA GLN A 12 7.17 -15.72 -1.44
C GLN A 12 5.68 -15.32 -1.36
N ILE A 13 4.77 -16.07 -2.00
CA ILE A 13 3.32 -15.81 -1.88
C ILE A 13 2.86 -16.00 -0.44
N GLY A 14 3.39 -17.01 0.25
CA GLY A 14 3.14 -17.26 1.67
C GLY A 14 3.55 -16.09 2.56
N ILE A 15 4.72 -15.49 2.33
CA ILE A 15 5.20 -14.29 3.03
C ILE A 15 4.19 -13.14 2.87
N VAL A 16 3.72 -12.90 1.64
CA VAL A 16 2.76 -11.81 1.37
C VAL A 16 1.48 -12.00 2.18
N TYR A 17 0.85 -13.18 2.12
CA TYR A 17 -0.36 -13.46 2.91
C TYR A 17 -0.10 -13.41 4.41
N PHE A 18 0.97 -14.04 4.88
CA PHE A 18 1.27 -14.12 6.30
C PHE A 18 1.50 -12.73 6.92
N PHE A 19 2.26 -11.85 6.27
CA PHE A 19 2.45 -10.48 6.75
C PHE A 19 1.21 -9.61 6.57
N ALA A 20 0.39 -9.82 5.53
CA ALA A 20 -0.91 -9.16 5.41
C ALA A 20 -1.84 -9.54 6.59
N GLY A 21 -1.76 -10.79 7.06
CA GLY A 21 -2.46 -11.30 8.23
C GLY A 21 -1.92 -10.71 9.53
N ILE A 22 -0.60 -10.75 9.74
CA ILE A 22 0.05 -10.11 10.91
C ILE A 22 -0.35 -8.63 11.00
N ALA A 23 -0.35 -7.92 9.88
CA ALA A 23 -0.70 -6.51 9.84
C ALA A 23 -2.14 -6.23 10.29
N LYS A 24 -3.05 -7.20 10.11
CA LYS A 24 -4.44 -7.17 10.59
C LYS A 24 -4.58 -7.50 12.08
N ILE A 25 -3.56 -8.07 12.72
CA ILE A 25 -3.54 -8.28 14.17
C ILE A 25 -3.20 -6.94 14.87
N ASN A 26 -4.15 -6.04 14.89
CA ASN A 26 -4.06 -4.78 15.61
C ASN A 26 -5.43 -4.36 16.15
N TYR A 27 -5.42 -3.46 17.14
CA TYR A 27 -6.63 -3.06 17.85
C TYR A 27 -7.70 -2.44 16.94
N HIS A 28 -7.30 -1.51 16.06
CA HIS A 28 -8.22 -0.84 15.15
C HIS A 28 -8.91 -1.82 14.21
N TRP A 29 -8.18 -2.78 13.66
CA TRP A 29 -8.74 -3.78 12.78
C TRP A 29 -9.66 -4.75 13.55
N LEU A 30 -9.17 -5.45 14.57
CA LEU A 30 -9.93 -6.54 15.20
C LEU A 30 -11.05 -6.07 16.15
N PHE A 31 -10.85 -4.95 16.84
CA PHE A 31 -11.73 -4.52 17.93
C PHE A 31 -12.49 -3.23 17.64
N GLU A 32 -12.11 -2.46 16.63
CA GLU A 32 -12.91 -1.33 16.13
C GLU A 32 -13.51 -1.60 14.74
N ALA A 33 -13.11 -2.70 14.10
CA ALA A 33 -13.42 -3.00 12.71
C ALA A 33 -13.12 -1.82 11.76
N GLN A 34 -12.14 -0.98 12.12
CA GLN A 34 -11.73 0.15 11.29
C GLN A 34 -10.62 -0.25 10.32
N PRO A 35 -10.66 0.26 9.09
CA PRO A 35 -11.67 1.18 8.52
C PRO A 35 -12.90 0.49 7.92
N LEU A 36 -13.01 -0.84 7.99
CA LEU A 36 -14.07 -1.64 7.36
C LEU A 36 -15.47 -1.14 7.69
N THR A 37 -15.78 -0.80 8.95
CA THR A 37 -17.10 -0.31 9.37
C THR A 37 -17.61 0.82 8.49
N ASN A 38 -16.73 1.77 8.15
CA ASN A 38 -17.11 2.89 7.30
C ASN A 38 -17.15 2.47 5.83
N TRP A 39 -16.16 1.71 5.36
CA TRP A 39 -16.12 1.29 3.96
C TRP A 39 -17.31 0.40 3.57
N LEU A 40 -17.73 -0.52 4.43
CA LEU A 40 -18.86 -1.42 4.16
C LEU A 40 -20.18 -0.66 4.06
N LYS A 41 -20.37 0.37 4.89
CA LYS A 41 -21.57 1.23 4.85
C LYS A 41 -21.71 1.99 3.52
N HIS A 42 -20.61 2.30 2.85
CA HIS A 42 -20.64 2.92 1.51
C HIS A 42 -21.02 1.94 0.40
N GLN A 43 -21.13 0.65 0.69
CA GLN A 43 -21.53 -0.40 -0.24
C GLN A 43 -23.01 -0.82 -0.04
N SER A 44 -23.83 0.05 0.54
CA SER A 44 -25.25 -0.22 0.84
C SER A 44 -26.09 -0.57 -0.38
N ASP A 45 -25.69 -0.10 -1.56
CA ASP A 45 -26.42 -0.28 -2.82
C ASP A 45 -26.06 -1.59 -3.53
N PHE A 46 -25.19 -2.42 -2.92
CA PHE A 46 -24.77 -3.68 -3.52
C PHE A 46 -25.94 -4.68 -3.61
N PRO A 47 -26.18 -5.30 -4.78
CA PRO A 47 -27.29 -6.23 -4.95
C PRO A 47 -27.26 -7.38 -3.92
N LEU A 48 -28.44 -7.75 -3.42
CA LEU A 48 -28.69 -8.87 -2.49
C LEU A 48 -28.14 -8.71 -1.07
N ILE A 49 -26.95 -8.14 -0.88
CA ILE A 49 -26.27 -8.09 0.43
C ILE A 49 -25.98 -6.67 0.95
N GLY A 50 -26.27 -5.60 0.18
CA GLY A 50 -25.96 -4.22 0.57
C GLY A 50 -26.51 -3.83 1.94
N ASN A 51 -27.76 -4.22 2.25
CA ASN A 51 -28.35 -4.01 3.58
C ASN A 51 -27.55 -4.70 4.70
N LEU A 52 -27.03 -5.90 4.47
CA LEU A 52 -26.21 -6.62 5.45
C LEU A 52 -24.88 -5.88 5.71
N LEU A 53 -24.31 -5.22 4.70
CA LEU A 53 -23.05 -4.48 4.81
C LEU A 53 -23.17 -3.22 5.69
N THR A 54 -24.38 -2.75 5.96
CA THR A 54 -24.60 -1.57 6.82
C THR A 54 -24.48 -1.86 8.31
N TYR A 55 -24.61 -3.12 8.73
CA TYR A 55 -24.49 -3.50 10.15
C TYR A 55 -23.03 -3.56 10.60
N ASP A 56 -22.74 -2.99 11.77
CA ASP A 56 -21.40 -3.00 12.35
C ASP A 56 -20.87 -4.42 12.57
N ILE A 57 -21.74 -5.37 12.96
CA ILE A 57 -21.35 -6.77 13.14
C ILE A 57 -20.77 -7.38 11.86
N THR A 58 -21.25 -6.97 10.69
CA THR A 58 -20.71 -7.43 9.40
C THR A 58 -19.27 -6.97 9.22
N ALA A 59 -18.94 -5.74 9.63
CA ALA A 59 -17.58 -5.24 9.59
C ALA A 59 -16.64 -6.02 10.54
N PHE A 60 -17.11 -6.37 11.73
CA PHE A 60 -16.36 -7.24 12.65
C PHE A 60 -16.13 -8.63 12.06
N LEU A 61 -17.15 -9.25 11.47
CA LEU A 61 -17.02 -10.55 10.81
C LEU A 61 -15.99 -10.49 9.67
N PHE A 62 -16.05 -9.46 8.82
CA PHE A 62 -15.09 -9.26 7.73
C PHE A 62 -13.67 -9.00 8.25
N SER A 63 -13.54 -8.25 9.34
CA SER A 63 -12.26 -7.97 9.97
C SER A 63 -11.57 -9.25 10.46
N TRP A 64 -12.26 -10.01 11.31
CA TRP A 64 -11.73 -11.25 11.87
C TRP A 64 -11.52 -12.32 10.79
N PHE A 65 -12.46 -12.45 9.86
CA PHE A 65 -12.31 -13.36 8.73
C PHE A 65 -11.10 -12.99 7.86
N GLY A 66 -10.93 -11.71 7.52
CA GLY A 66 -9.79 -11.26 6.72
C GLY A 66 -8.44 -11.52 7.40
N ALA A 67 -8.35 -11.32 8.72
CA ALA A 67 -7.15 -11.64 9.48
C ALA A 67 -6.87 -13.15 9.48
N LEU A 68 -7.88 -13.96 9.80
CA LEU A 68 -7.76 -15.42 9.84
C LEU A 68 -7.43 -16.01 8.47
N PHE A 69 -8.08 -15.51 7.42
CA PHE A 69 -7.84 -15.92 6.05
C PHE A 69 -6.38 -15.68 5.67
N ASP A 70 -5.87 -14.46 5.82
CA ASP A 70 -4.49 -14.13 5.43
C ASP A 70 -3.45 -14.92 6.23
N LEU A 71 -3.68 -15.17 7.52
CA LEU A 71 -2.78 -15.96 8.36
C LEU A 71 -2.77 -17.45 8.02
N SER A 72 -3.89 -17.99 7.50
CA SER A 72 -4.07 -19.44 7.34
C SER A 72 -3.98 -19.93 5.89
N ILE A 73 -4.30 -19.09 4.90
CA ILE A 73 -4.57 -19.53 3.53
C ILE A 73 -3.36 -20.22 2.88
N PHE A 74 -2.15 -19.74 3.17
CA PHE A 74 -0.92 -20.36 2.69
C PHE A 74 -0.80 -21.83 3.14
N PHE A 75 -1.07 -22.12 4.41
CA PHE A 75 -1.00 -23.47 4.96
C PHE A 75 -2.08 -24.39 4.36
N ILE A 76 -3.27 -23.83 4.12
CA ILE A 76 -4.38 -24.55 3.46
C ILE A 76 -4.01 -24.91 2.02
N LEU A 77 -3.42 -23.98 1.25
CA LEU A 77 -3.03 -24.20 -0.15
C LEU A 77 -1.87 -25.19 -0.31
N ILE A 78 -0.93 -25.24 0.66
CA ILE A 78 0.12 -26.26 0.66
C ILE A 78 -0.47 -27.66 0.83
N SER A 79 -1.46 -27.81 1.70
CA SER A 79 -2.11 -29.10 1.98
C SER A 79 -2.79 -29.67 0.74
N LYS A 80 -2.32 -30.82 0.25
CA LYS A 80 -2.94 -31.50 -0.90
C LYS A 80 -4.42 -31.80 -0.69
N LYS A 81 -4.83 -32.11 0.56
CA LYS A 81 -6.22 -32.43 0.93
C LYS A 81 -7.14 -31.21 0.82
N TRP A 82 -6.67 -30.04 1.26
CA TRP A 82 -7.51 -28.84 1.39
C TRP A 82 -7.28 -27.81 0.29
N ARG A 83 -6.34 -28.04 -0.62
CA ARG A 83 -5.94 -27.06 -1.64
C ARG A 83 -7.08 -26.54 -2.50
N VAL A 84 -7.96 -27.42 -3.00
CA VAL A 84 -9.09 -27.01 -3.85
C VAL A 84 -10.03 -26.09 -3.07
N PHE A 85 -10.33 -26.46 -1.82
CA PHE A 85 -11.13 -25.63 -0.91
C PHE A 85 -10.44 -24.29 -0.61
N GLY A 86 -9.14 -24.30 -0.31
CA GLY A 86 -8.35 -23.09 -0.12
C GLY A 86 -8.38 -22.17 -1.34
N TYR A 87 -8.20 -22.72 -2.54
CA TYR A 87 -8.26 -21.92 -3.77
C TYR A 87 -9.64 -21.32 -4.01
N PHE A 88 -10.71 -22.05 -3.70
CA PHE A 88 -12.07 -21.50 -3.73
C PHE A 88 -12.22 -20.31 -2.76
N LEU A 89 -11.68 -20.42 -1.54
CA LEU A 89 -11.65 -19.28 -0.60
C LEU A 89 -10.83 -18.10 -1.14
N VAL A 90 -9.69 -18.35 -1.78
CA VAL A 90 -8.88 -17.29 -2.45
C VAL A 90 -9.72 -16.55 -3.48
N VAL A 91 -10.42 -17.27 -4.36
CA VAL A 91 -11.26 -16.67 -5.39
C VAL A 91 -12.36 -15.81 -4.77
N ILE A 92 -13.11 -16.34 -3.79
CA ILE A 92 -14.17 -15.57 -3.11
C ILE A 92 -13.58 -14.33 -2.45
N PHE A 93 -12.52 -14.49 -1.64
CA PHE A 93 -11.93 -13.39 -0.89
C PHE A 93 -11.48 -12.25 -1.80
N HIS A 94 -10.74 -12.57 -2.87
CA HIS A 94 -10.21 -11.56 -3.80
C HIS A 94 -11.29 -10.97 -4.69
N VAL A 95 -12.29 -11.73 -5.12
CA VAL A 95 -13.44 -11.19 -5.86
C VAL A 95 -14.23 -10.21 -4.99
N MET A 96 -14.57 -10.60 -3.76
CA MET A 96 -15.24 -9.72 -2.81
C MET A 96 -14.42 -8.45 -2.55
N THR A 97 -13.12 -8.60 -2.29
CA THR A 97 -12.22 -7.46 -2.06
C THR A 97 -12.15 -6.55 -3.30
N SER A 98 -12.09 -7.12 -4.52
CA SER A 98 -12.06 -6.37 -5.77
C SER A 98 -13.34 -5.59 -6.05
N ILE A 99 -14.49 -6.15 -5.66
CA ILE A 99 -15.80 -5.49 -5.81
C ILE A 99 -15.91 -4.32 -4.83
N MET A 100 -15.48 -4.54 -3.59
CA MET A 100 -15.69 -3.59 -2.49
C MET A 100 -14.64 -2.50 -2.44
N PHE A 101 -13.44 -2.76 -2.96
CA PHE A 101 -12.29 -1.87 -2.85
C PHE A 101 -11.59 -1.69 -4.21
N PRO A 102 -11.32 -0.45 -4.66
CA PRO A 102 -10.62 -0.18 -5.91
C PRO A 102 -9.10 -0.42 -5.76
N ILE A 103 -8.68 -1.67 -5.62
CA ILE A 103 -7.28 -2.07 -5.41
C ILE A 103 -6.56 -2.51 -6.70
N GLY A 104 -7.11 -2.14 -7.86
CA GLY A 104 -6.51 -2.36 -9.17
C GLY A 104 -6.39 -3.85 -9.53
N VAL A 105 -5.27 -4.22 -10.15
CA VAL A 105 -5.04 -5.58 -10.67
C VAL A 105 -4.71 -6.63 -9.59
N PHE A 106 -4.48 -6.19 -8.34
CA PHE A 106 -3.99 -7.06 -7.27
C PHE A 106 -4.83 -8.33 -7.05
N PRO A 107 -6.17 -8.27 -6.96
CA PRO A 107 -7.02 -9.46 -6.80
C PRO A 107 -6.79 -10.52 -7.88
N LEU A 108 -6.75 -10.09 -9.15
CA LEU A 108 -6.55 -10.98 -10.29
C LEU A 108 -5.15 -11.60 -10.26
N VAL A 109 -4.13 -10.79 -9.94
CA VAL A 109 -2.76 -11.27 -9.79
C VAL A 109 -2.66 -12.33 -8.68
N MET A 110 -3.31 -12.12 -7.53
CA MET A 110 -3.27 -13.08 -6.43
C MET A 110 -4.01 -14.38 -6.74
N ILE A 111 -5.19 -14.30 -7.36
CA ILE A 111 -5.94 -15.49 -7.82
C ILE A 111 -5.07 -16.29 -8.81
N ALA A 112 -4.54 -15.63 -9.85
CA ALA A 112 -3.71 -16.30 -10.85
C ALA A 112 -2.41 -16.86 -10.25
N SER A 113 -1.72 -16.09 -9.40
CA SER A 113 -0.45 -16.51 -8.80
C SER A 113 -0.61 -17.73 -7.89
N THR A 114 -1.73 -17.85 -7.17
CA THR A 114 -1.98 -19.01 -6.31
C THR A 114 -2.28 -20.31 -7.07
N LEU A 115 -2.44 -20.28 -8.40
CA LEU A 115 -2.48 -21.50 -9.20
C LEU A 115 -1.16 -22.28 -9.10
N ILE A 116 -0.04 -21.64 -8.76
CA ILE A 116 1.27 -22.30 -8.56
C ILE A 116 1.22 -23.42 -7.50
N PHE A 117 0.22 -23.41 -6.61
CA PHE A 117 0.02 -24.46 -5.61
C PHE A 117 -0.50 -25.77 -6.20
N PHE A 118 -1.14 -25.74 -7.37
CA PHE A 118 -1.64 -26.93 -8.07
C PHE A 118 -0.53 -27.67 -8.84
N SER A 119 -0.82 -28.91 -9.21
CA SER A 119 0.13 -29.76 -9.93
C SER A 119 0.29 -29.33 -11.38
N ASP A 120 1.42 -29.70 -11.97
CA ASP A 120 1.75 -29.53 -13.38
C ASP A 120 0.68 -30.11 -14.31
N GLN A 121 0.05 -31.24 -13.97
CA GLN A 121 -1.02 -31.83 -14.80
C GLN A 121 -2.22 -30.86 -14.94
N LEU A 122 -2.59 -30.15 -13.87
CA LEU A 122 -3.67 -29.17 -13.93
C LEU A 122 -3.31 -28.02 -14.86
N HIS A 123 -2.08 -27.50 -14.77
CA HIS A 123 -1.60 -26.43 -15.64
C HIS A 123 -1.61 -26.86 -17.11
N ILE A 124 -1.15 -28.08 -17.40
CA ILE A 124 -1.18 -28.67 -18.75
C ILE A 124 -2.63 -28.76 -19.26
N SER A 125 -3.57 -29.22 -18.43
CA SER A 125 -4.99 -29.30 -18.81
C SER A 125 -5.60 -27.93 -19.11
N ILE A 126 -5.29 -26.90 -18.31
CA ILE A 126 -5.74 -25.53 -18.56
C ILE A 126 -5.19 -25.01 -19.89
N LEU A 127 -3.89 -25.20 -20.15
CA LEU A 127 -3.27 -24.77 -21.41
C LEU A 127 -3.89 -25.47 -22.61
N LYS A 128 -4.14 -26.78 -22.53
CA LYS A 128 -4.83 -27.53 -23.60
C LYS A 128 -6.25 -27.00 -23.85
N PHE A 129 -7.00 -26.69 -22.79
CA PHE A 129 -8.34 -26.12 -22.91
C PHE A 129 -8.31 -24.73 -23.58
N LEU A 130 -7.38 -23.86 -23.18
CA LEU A 130 -7.26 -22.51 -23.74
C LEU A 130 -6.73 -22.50 -25.18
N SER A 131 -5.92 -23.49 -25.55
CA SER A 131 -5.25 -23.52 -26.85
C SER A 131 -6.22 -23.63 -28.03
N LYS A 132 -7.50 -24.00 -27.84
CA LYS A 132 -8.60 -24.13 -28.84
C LYS A 132 -8.28 -24.84 -30.17
N LYS A 133 -7.05 -25.32 -30.36
CA LYS A 133 -6.50 -25.94 -31.55
C LYS A 133 -5.98 -27.30 -31.12
N ASN A 134 -6.54 -28.36 -31.70
CA ASN A 134 -6.10 -29.75 -31.57
C ASN A 134 -4.72 -30.01 -32.20
N GLU A 135 -3.86 -29.00 -32.29
CA GLU A 135 -2.45 -29.27 -32.51
C GLU A 135 -1.94 -29.86 -31.21
N SER A 136 -1.52 -31.11 -31.29
CA SER A 136 -0.74 -31.76 -30.25
C SER A 136 0.34 -30.79 -29.80
N LEU A 137 0.09 -30.13 -28.66
CA LEU A 137 1.13 -29.55 -27.84
C LEU A 137 2.02 -30.73 -27.47
N GLU A 138 2.95 -31.08 -28.37
CA GLU A 138 4.18 -31.75 -28.03
C GLU A 138 4.87 -30.77 -27.11
N LEU A 139 4.49 -30.83 -25.83
CA LEU A 139 5.32 -30.37 -24.76
C LEU A 139 6.53 -31.28 -24.85
N THR A 140 7.51 -30.87 -25.65
CA THR A 140 8.85 -31.40 -25.60
C THR A 140 9.27 -31.17 -24.16
N ILE A 141 9.11 -32.20 -23.34
CA ILE A 141 9.70 -32.25 -22.02
C ILE A 141 11.18 -32.25 -22.34
N ILE A 142 11.77 -31.06 -22.41
CA ILE A 142 13.20 -30.92 -22.47
C ILE A 142 13.66 -31.57 -21.17
N GLN A 143 14.08 -32.82 -21.27
CA GLN A 143 14.86 -33.49 -20.24
C GLN A 143 16.19 -32.74 -20.22
N ASN A 144 16.18 -31.53 -19.67
CA ASN A 144 17.39 -30.90 -19.21
C ASN A 144 17.93 -31.87 -18.16
N SER A 145 19.00 -32.57 -18.50
CA SER A 145 19.90 -33.15 -17.53
C SER A 145 20.23 -32.03 -16.56
N GLU A 146 19.63 -32.06 -15.38
CA GLU A 146 19.90 -31.08 -14.33
C GLU A 146 21.34 -31.34 -13.86
N LEU A 147 22.31 -30.73 -14.55
CA LEU A 147 23.57 -30.36 -13.91
C LEU A 147 23.16 -29.37 -12.82
N GLU A 148 22.99 -29.87 -11.60
CA GLU A 148 22.88 -29.04 -10.41
C GLU A 148 24.23 -28.34 -10.21
N GLU A 149 24.48 -27.28 -10.99
CA GLU A 149 25.57 -26.37 -10.68
C GLU A 149 25.24 -25.73 -9.34
N ASN A 150 26.01 -26.14 -8.31
CA ASN A 150 25.99 -25.58 -6.97
C ASN A 150 26.50 -24.13 -7.01
N ASN A 151 25.69 -23.22 -7.55
CA ASN A 151 26.03 -21.83 -7.66
C ASN A 151 25.84 -21.15 -6.30
N GLN A 152 26.93 -21.10 -5.53
CA GLN A 152 26.96 -20.49 -4.20
C GLN A 152 26.49 -19.03 -4.22
N ILE A 153 26.75 -18.29 -5.31
CA ILE A 153 26.31 -16.89 -5.45
C ILE A 153 24.79 -16.82 -5.49
N LEU A 154 24.13 -17.67 -6.29
CA LEU A 154 22.66 -17.71 -6.34
C LEU A 154 22.05 -18.05 -4.98
N LYS A 155 22.67 -18.98 -4.23
CA LYS A 155 22.22 -19.31 -2.86
C LYS A 155 22.29 -18.09 -1.93
N VAL A 156 23.41 -17.37 -1.94
CA VAL A 156 23.59 -16.14 -1.15
C VAL A 156 22.57 -15.08 -1.54
N LEU A 157 22.33 -14.87 -2.84
CA LEU A 157 21.35 -13.91 -3.32
C LEU A 157 19.91 -14.26 -2.89
N PHE A 158 19.51 -15.53 -2.96
CA PHE A 158 18.19 -15.96 -2.49
C PHE A 158 18.03 -15.81 -0.98
N ILE A 159 19.06 -16.16 -0.20
CA ILE A 159 19.06 -15.97 1.25
C ILE A 159 18.91 -14.47 1.57
N ALA A 160 19.74 -13.62 0.96
CA ALA A 160 19.67 -12.17 1.16
C ALA A 160 18.29 -11.61 0.77
N PHE A 161 17.73 -12.06 -0.36
CA PHE A 161 16.38 -11.70 -0.80
C PHE A 161 15.33 -12.06 0.25
N PHE A 162 15.29 -13.31 0.73
CA PHE A 162 14.27 -13.71 1.69
C PHE A 162 14.46 -13.11 3.08
N VAL A 163 15.71 -12.89 3.52
CA VAL A 163 15.98 -12.11 4.73
C VAL A 163 15.39 -10.70 4.58
N LEU A 164 15.59 -10.05 3.43
CA LEU A 164 14.98 -8.75 3.16
C LEU A 164 13.45 -8.82 3.13
N GLN A 165 12.85 -9.84 2.50
CA GLN A 165 11.40 -10.03 2.44
C GLN A 165 10.75 -10.24 3.82
N LEU A 166 11.48 -10.84 4.76
CA LEU A 166 11.04 -11.07 6.14
C LEU A 166 11.25 -9.83 7.03
N LEU A 167 12.38 -9.12 6.88
CA LEU A 167 12.72 -7.98 7.73
C LEU A 167 12.09 -6.67 7.27
N LEU A 168 11.97 -6.43 5.96
CA LEU A 168 11.47 -5.17 5.42
C LEU A 168 10.05 -4.82 5.89
N PRO A 169 9.11 -5.79 6.03
CA PRO A 169 7.79 -5.52 6.60
C PRO A 169 7.78 -5.17 8.08
N LEU A 170 8.82 -5.56 8.83
CA LEU A 170 8.98 -5.27 10.25
C LEU A 170 9.71 -3.94 10.51
N ARG A 171 10.25 -3.30 9.47
CA ARG A 171 10.98 -2.03 9.57
C ARG A 171 10.21 -0.92 10.28
N TYR A 172 8.88 -0.95 10.24
CA TYR A 172 8.06 0.04 10.95
C TYR A 172 8.33 0.10 12.46
N LEU A 173 8.80 -1.00 13.06
CA LEU A 173 9.16 -1.07 14.48
C LEU A 173 10.35 -0.18 14.84
N LEU A 174 11.13 0.26 13.85
CA LEU A 174 12.30 1.12 14.04
C LEU A 174 11.93 2.62 14.10
N TYR A 175 10.66 2.98 13.84
CA TYR A 175 10.20 4.36 13.84
C TYR A 175 9.35 4.67 15.06
N PRO A 176 9.48 5.87 15.65
CA PRO A 176 8.59 6.30 16.71
C PRO A 176 7.18 6.64 16.19
N GLY A 177 6.21 6.61 17.10
CA GLY A 177 4.82 7.00 16.83
C GLY A 177 3.94 5.88 16.28
N LYS A 178 2.68 6.22 15.99
CA LYS A 178 1.68 5.26 15.48
C LYS A 178 1.84 5.06 13.97
N LEU A 179 2.03 3.81 13.52
CA LEU A 179 2.26 3.48 12.10
C LEU A 179 1.19 4.05 11.16
N PHE A 180 -0.09 3.88 11.48
CA PHE A 180 -1.18 4.39 10.63
C PHE A 180 -1.24 5.92 10.61
N TRP A 181 -0.57 6.61 11.52
CA TRP A 181 -0.45 8.07 11.48
C TRP A 181 0.78 8.50 10.68
N THR A 182 1.98 8.07 11.06
CA THR A 182 3.23 8.56 10.48
C THR A 182 3.56 7.92 9.13
N GLU A 183 2.98 6.75 8.83
CA GLU A 183 3.24 5.90 7.66
C GLU A 183 4.72 5.51 7.47
N GLN A 184 5.55 5.75 8.48
CA GLN A 184 6.96 5.38 8.45
C GLN A 184 7.10 3.85 8.55
N GLY A 185 7.64 3.23 7.50
CA GLY A 185 7.67 1.77 7.40
C GLY A 185 6.42 1.13 6.78
N TYR A 186 5.39 1.90 6.41
CA TYR A 186 4.16 1.35 5.83
C TYR A 186 4.38 0.78 4.42
N ARG A 187 5.15 1.48 3.56
CA ARG A 187 5.48 0.98 2.23
C ARG A 187 6.40 -0.24 2.28
N PHE A 188 6.15 -1.18 1.37
CA PHE A 188 6.85 -2.47 1.26
C PHE A 188 6.69 -3.38 2.51
N SER A 189 5.57 -3.25 3.22
CA SER A 189 5.28 -4.06 4.41
C SER A 189 4.11 -5.03 4.27
N TRP A 190 3.70 -5.33 3.03
CA TRP A 190 2.57 -6.22 2.71
C TRP A 190 1.24 -5.81 3.37
N ARG A 191 1.09 -4.51 3.63
CA ARG A 191 -0.11 -3.90 4.21
C ARG A 191 -1.01 -3.36 3.10
N VAL A 192 -2.14 -4.02 2.90
CA VAL A 192 -3.14 -3.60 1.91
C VAL A 192 -4.45 -3.32 2.65
N MET A 193 -5.03 -2.15 2.38
CA MET A 193 -6.35 -1.74 2.87
C MET A 193 -6.50 -1.79 4.41
N LEU A 194 -5.61 -1.13 5.16
CA LEU A 194 -5.65 -1.07 6.64
C LEU A 194 -5.82 0.33 7.21
N ILE A 195 -5.83 1.35 6.37
CA ILE A 195 -5.77 2.75 6.76
C ILE A 195 -6.83 3.54 6.01
N GLU A 196 -7.58 4.37 6.74
CA GLU A 196 -8.43 5.40 6.17
C GLU A 196 -8.02 6.73 6.77
N LYS A 197 -7.65 7.67 5.89
CA LYS A 197 -7.32 9.04 6.25
C LYS A 197 -8.08 10.01 5.36
N ALA A 198 -8.59 11.06 5.99
CA ALA A 198 -9.08 12.25 5.31
C ALA A 198 -8.19 13.42 5.72
N GLY A 199 -7.74 14.22 4.74
CA GLY A 199 -6.75 15.26 4.98
C GLY A 199 -7.11 16.58 4.31
N TYR A 200 -6.60 17.65 4.90
CA TYR A 200 -6.62 19.00 4.36
C TYR A 200 -5.21 19.56 4.43
N ALA A 201 -4.73 20.17 3.34
CA ALA A 201 -3.38 20.72 3.26
C ALA A 201 -3.36 22.08 2.57
N GLN A 202 -2.76 23.08 3.21
CA GLN A 202 -2.45 24.39 2.63
C GLN A 202 -0.94 24.60 2.64
N PHE A 203 -0.39 24.98 1.50
CA PHE A 203 1.02 25.29 1.35
C PHE A 203 1.24 26.79 1.27
N PHE A 204 2.35 27.24 1.84
CA PHE A 204 2.75 28.63 1.84
C PHE A 204 4.20 28.72 1.38
N ILE A 205 4.46 29.61 0.42
CA ILE A 205 5.82 30.05 0.13
C ILE A 205 6.12 31.31 0.93
N HIS A 206 7.38 31.47 1.34
CA HIS A 206 7.82 32.63 2.10
C HIS A 206 8.74 33.46 1.22
N GLU A 207 8.46 34.76 1.13
CA GLU A 207 9.33 35.66 0.38
C GLU A 207 10.68 35.89 1.08
N PRO A 208 11.78 36.12 0.34
CA PRO A 208 13.12 36.17 0.92
C PRO A 208 13.39 37.34 1.89
N LYS A 209 12.69 38.47 1.72
CA LYS A 209 13.05 39.73 2.43
C LYS A 209 12.35 39.90 3.77
N MET A 210 11.02 39.74 3.84
CA MET A 210 10.26 39.94 5.08
C MET A 210 9.56 38.67 5.57
N ASP A 211 9.84 37.50 4.97
CA ASP A 211 9.25 36.19 5.32
C ASP A 211 7.70 36.21 5.28
N ARG A 212 7.11 37.07 4.44
CA ARG A 212 5.65 37.09 4.24
C ARG A 212 5.19 35.79 3.56
N LYS A 213 4.08 35.25 4.06
CA LYS A 213 3.49 34.01 3.56
C LYS A 213 2.54 34.30 2.39
N MET A 214 2.77 33.63 1.27
CA MET A 214 1.82 33.58 0.17
C MET A 214 1.20 32.18 0.07
N LEU A 215 -0.13 32.13 0.09
CA LEU A 215 -0.89 30.88 -0.02
C LEU A 215 -0.81 30.32 -1.45
N ILE A 216 -0.55 29.01 -1.55
CA ILE A 216 -0.55 28.28 -2.82
C ILE A 216 -1.92 27.65 -3.05
N ASP A 217 -2.46 27.88 -4.25
CA ASP A 217 -3.63 27.15 -4.74
C ASP A 217 -3.20 25.79 -5.31
N ASN A 218 -3.29 24.75 -4.47
CA ASN A 218 -2.88 23.39 -4.83
C ASN A 218 -3.54 22.89 -6.13
N LYS A 219 -4.79 23.30 -6.40
CA LYS A 219 -5.59 22.83 -7.53
C LYS A 219 -5.05 23.29 -8.89
N LYS A 220 -4.19 24.32 -8.90
CA LYS A 220 -3.47 24.74 -10.11
C LYS A 220 -2.40 23.73 -10.54
N TYR A 221 -1.90 22.92 -9.61
CA TYR A 221 -0.77 22.03 -9.83
C TYR A 221 -1.14 20.54 -9.74
N LEU A 222 -2.17 20.21 -8.95
CA LEU A 222 -2.55 18.84 -8.66
C LEU A 222 -3.96 18.56 -9.18
N THR A 223 -4.13 17.38 -9.77
CA THR A 223 -5.48 16.81 -9.98
C THR A 223 -6.16 16.56 -8.63
N ALA A 224 -7.49 16.49 -8.61
CA ALA A 224 -8.25 16.23 -7.38
C ALA A 224 -7.79 14.96 -6.65
N GLN A 225 -7.42 13.90 -7.39
CA GLN A 225 -6.90 12.67 -6.81
C GLN A 225 -5.51 12.86 -6.19
N GLN A 226 -4.61 13.59 -6.87
CA GLN A 226 -3.28 13.89 -6.32
C GLN A 226 -3.38 14.78 -5.09
N GLU A 227 -4.26 15.79 -5.08
CA GLU A 227 -4.49 16.65 -3.92
C GLU A 227 -5.01 15.84 -2.73
N LYS A 228 -6.00 14.96 -2.95
CA LYS A 228 -6.54 14.06 -1.92
C LYS A 228 -5.46 13.16 -1.31
N MET A 229 -4.60 12.56 -2.14
CA MET A 229 -3.53 11.69 -1.66
C MET A 229 -2.42 12.49 -0.96
N MET A 230 -2.04 13.64 -1.54
CA MET A 230 -1.02 14.53 -0.99
C MET A 230 -1.42 15.04 0.39
N ALA A 231 -2.69 15.39 0.61
CA ALA A 231 -3.14 15.92 1.90
C ALA A 231 -3.06 14.92 3.08
N THR A 232 -2.76 13.65 2.83
CA THR A 232 -2.74 12.59 3.87
C THR A 232 -1.41 11.83 3.96
N GLN A 233 -0.61 11.80 2.89
CA GLN A 233 0.60 10.98 2.78
C GLN A 233 1.88 11.84 2.91
N PRO A 234 2.73 11.58 3.92
CA PRO A 234 3.92 12.41 4.19
C PRO A 234 4.88 12.57 3.02
N ASP A 235 5.15 11.51 2.27
CA ASP A 235 6.07 11.58 1.14
C ASP A 235 5.53 12.47 0.01
N MET A 236 4.21 12.47 -0.19
CA MET A 236 3.57 13.33 -1.18
C MET A 236 3.53 14.79 -0.72
N ILE A 237 3.29 15.06 0.58
CA ILE A 237 3.39 16.41 1.17
C ILE A 237 4.78 16.98 0.91
N LEU A 238 5.82 16.22 1.29
CA LEU A 238 7.21 16.64 1.12
C LEU A 238 7.58 16.77 -0.36
N GLN A 239 7.10 15.85 -1.20
CA GLN A 239 7.31 15.94 -2.64
C GLN A 239 6.71 17.21 -3.24
N PHE A 240 5.50 17.56 -2.82
CA PHE A 240 4.83 18.75 -3.29
C PHE A 240 5.51 20.03 -2.77
N ALA A 241 5.98 20.05 -1.53
CA ALA A 241 6.79 21.16 -1.00
C ALA A 241 8.04 21.41 -1.85
N HIS A 242 8.78 20.36 -2.22
CA HIS A 242 9.97 20.47 -3.08
C HIS A 242 9.62 20.94 -4.50
N PHE A 243 8.48 20.47 -5.03
CA PHE A 243 7.98 20.91 -6.33
C PHE A 243 7.67 22.40 -6.31
N ILE A 244 6.88 22.88 -5.35
CA ILE A 244 6.54 24.30 -5.19
C ILE A 244 7.79 25.16 -5.00
N SER A 245 8.73 24.74 -4.15
CA SER A 245 9.99 25.44 -3.95
C SER A 245 10.82 25.53 -5.24
N SER A 246 10.74 24.53 -6.11
CA SER A 246 11.46 24.56 -7.39
C SER A 246 10.72 25.37 -8.46
N GLU A 247 9.38 25.31 -8.46
CA GLU A 247 8.51 26.05 -9.39
C GLU A 247 8.61 27.56 -9.21
N PHE A 248 8.64 28.02 -7.95
CA PHE A 248 8.72 29.45 -7.64
C PHE A 248 10.16 29.97 -7.57
N LYS A 249 11.15 29.12 -7.86
CA LYS A 249 12.53 29.56 -7.99
C LYS A 249 12.63 30.57 -9.13
N ASP A 250 13.31 31.69 -8.87
CA ASP A 250 13.51 32.76 -9.87
C ASP A 250 12.21 33.44 -10.36
N SER A 251 11.07 33.15 -9.72
CA SER A 251 9.78 33.77 -10.05
C SER A 251 9.69 35.22 -9.57
N THR A 252 8.89 36.02 -10.26
CA THR A 252 8.55 37.39 -9.89
C THR A 252 7.05 37.49 -9.68
N ILE A 253 6.64 37.97 -8.51
CA ILE A 253 5.25 38.09 -8.10
C ILE A 253 4.94 39.56 -7.93
N ILE A 254 3.88 40.02 -8.60
CA ILE A 254 3.40 41.40 -8.48
C ILE A 254 2.17 41.38 -7.59
N GLU A 255 2.30 41.99 -6.42
CA GLU A 255 1.21 42.12 -5.46
C GLU A 255 0.16 43.14 -5.93
N THR A 256 -1.03 43.06 -5.36
CA THR A 256 -2.15 43.97 -5.69
C THR A 256 -1.86 45.44 -5.41
N ASN A 257 -0.93 45.74 -4.50
CA ASN A 257 -0.44 47.09 -4.20
C ASN A 257 0.66 47.58 -5.18
N GLY A 258 1.02 46.78 -6.19
CA GLY A 258 2.08 47.08 -7.16
C GLY A 258 3.49 46.73 -6.72
N GLU A 259 3.66 46.13 -5.54
CA GLU A 259 4.96 45.67 -5.04
C GLU A 259 5.47 44.47 -5.85
N ILE A 260 6.76 44.49 -6.20
CA ILE A 260 7.41 43.43 -6.98
C ILE A 260 8.26 42.58 -6.03
N ILE A 261 7.87 41.32 -5.85
CA ILE A 261 8.57 40.32 -5.05
C ILE A 261 9.34 39.41 -6.00
N CYS A 262 10.66 39.51 -5.99
CA CYS A 262 11.54 38.59 -6.71
C CYS A 262 12.00 37.48 -5.77
N MET A 263 11.72 36.22 -6.10
CA MET A 263 12.16 35.08 -5.29
C MET A 263 13.67 34.85 -5.42
N GLY A 264 14.22 34.82 -6.64
CA GLY A 264 15.66 34.71 -6.95
C GLY A 264 16.37 33.42 -6.51
N GLU A 265 15.84 32.72 -5.53
CA GLU A 265 16.29 31.41 -5.06
C GLU A 265 15.07 30.53 -4.79
N LYS A 266 15.31 29.30 -4.30
CA LYS A 266 14.25 28.40 -3.90
C LYS A 266 13.59 28.93 -2.61
N PRO A 267 12.31 29.36 -2.64
CA PRO A 267 11.67 29.87 -1.45
C PRO A 267 11.49 28.76 -0.41
N LYS A 268 11.51 29.18 0.86
CA LYS A 268 11.09 28.37 2.00
C LYS A 268 9.61 28.00 1.82
N VAL A 269 9.29 26.74 2.13
CA VAL A 269 7.93 26.21 2.01
C VAL A 269 7.48 25.63 3.34
N THR A 270 6.37 26.13 3.87
CA THR A 270 5.71 25.58 5.05
C THR A 270 4.32 25.07 4.68
N ALA A 271 3.78 24.11 5.42
CA ALA A 271 2.43 23.62 5.19
C ALA A 271 1.62 23.57 6.49
N GLN A 272 0.34 23.92 6.40
CA GLN A 272 -0.66 23.61 7.41
C GLN A 272 -1.43 22.38 6.93
N VAL A 273 -1.24 21.26 7.62
CA VAL A 273 -1.87 19.99 7.25
C VAL A 273 -2.62 19.43 8.43
N LYS A 274 -3.90 19.13 8.23
CA LYS A 274 -4.76 18.49 9.22
C LYS A 274 -5.26 17.16 8.67
N VAL A 275 -5.17 16.11 9.48
CA VAL A 275 -5.57 14.75 9.07
C VAL A 275 -6.48 14.15 10.13
N SER A 276 -7.55 13.50 9.66
CA SER A 276 -8.39 12.60 10.44
C SER A 276 -8.01 11.17 10.12
N LEU A 277 -7.72 10.36 11.15
CA LEU A 277 -7.42 8.94 11.03
C LEU A 277 -8.59 8.13 11.56
N PHE A 278 -9.08 7.16 10.77
CA PHE A 278 -10.25 6.33 11.13
C PHE A 278 -11.47 7.14 11.58
N ASN A 279 -11.69 8.31 10.97
CA ASN A 279 -12.76 9.25 11.29
C ASN A 279 -12.79 9.75 12.75
N LYS A 280 -11.66 9.68 13.47
CA LYS A 280 -11.51 10.16 14.86
C LYS A 280 -11.04 11.62 14.95
N GLY A 281 -11.77 12.52 14.29
CA GLY A 281 -11.50 13.97 14.30
C GLY A 281 -10.18 14.37 13.62
N SER A 282 -10.12 15.61 13.13
CA SER A 282 -8.92 16.13 12.47
C SER A 282 -7.92 16.67 13.49
N LYS A 283 -6.66 16.24 13.38
CA LYS A 283 -5.52 16.72 14.19
C LYS A 283 -4.45 17.33 13.29
N ASP A 284 -3.64 18.23 13.83
CA ASP A 284 -2.50 18.77 13.09
C ASP A 284 -1.50 17.64 12.79
N PHE A 285 -1.12 17.51 11.52
CA PHE A 285 -0.31 16.41 11.03
C PHE A 285 1.15 16.81 10.79
N VAL A 286 1.36 18.06 10.38
CA VAL A 286 2.67 18.60 10.02
C VAL A 286 2.96 19.82 10.87
N ASN A 287 4.20 19.92 11.36
CA ASN A 287 4.65 21.12 12.06
C ASN A 287 4.74 22.29 11.07
N SER A 288 3.78 23.22 11.16
CA SER A 288 3.63 24.34 10.23
C SER A 288 4.75 25.38 10.29
N ASN A 289 5.67 25.28 11.25
CA ASN A 289 6.83 26.16 11.38
C ASN A 289 8.09 25.60 10.69
N ILE A 290 8.08 24.34 10.27
CA ILE A 290 9.24 23.70 9.63
C ILE A 290 9.26 24.01 8.14
N ASP A 291 10.45 24.35 7.64
CA ASP A 291 10.71 24.53 6.21
C ASP A 291 10.85 23.18 5.51
N LEU A 292 9.74 22.69 4.97
CA LEU A 292 9.66 21.43 4.23
C LEU A 292 10.52 21.45 2.96
N SER A 293 10.95 22.61 2.45
CA SER A 293 11.83 22.66 1.27
C SER A 293 13.26 22.18 1.54
N LYS A 294 13.65 22.15 2.82
CA LYS A 294 14.98 21.71 3.29
C LYS A 294 14.99 20.28 3.82
N GLU A 295 13.82 19.68 4.02
CA GLU A 295 13.69 18.33 4.55
C GLU A 295 14.08 17.27 3.52
N GLU A 296 14.92 16.30 3.89
CA GLU A 296 15.37 15.27 2.95
C GLU A 296 14.35 14.14 2.79
N ARG A 297 14.16 13.67 1.55
CA ARG A 297 13.44 12.42 1.31
C ARG A 297 14.30 11.23 1.76
N GLY A 298 13.69 10.26 2.41
CA GLY A 298 14.39 9.02 2.74
C GLY A 298 13.72 8.15 3.80
N LEU A 299 14.53 7.25 4.35
CA LEU A 299 14.15 6.29 5.38
C LEU A 299 14.47 6.77 6.81
N LYS A 300 15.02 7.97 6.99
CA LYS A 300 15.23 8.55 8.31
C LYS A 300 13.89 8.87 8.98
N ASN A 301 13.91 8.97 10.31
CA ASN A 301 12.74 9.43 11.06
C ASN A 301 12.36 10.84 10.62
N LYS A 302 11.06 11.10 10.42
CA LYS A 302 10.53 12.40 10.00
C LYS A 302 10.06 13.18 11.22
N GLU A 303 10.90 14.09 11.71
CA GLU A 303 10.61 14.91 12.90
C GLU A 303 9.55 15.99 12.64
N TRP A 304 9.32 16.33 11.37
CA TRP A 304 8.32 17.30 10.96
C TRP A 304 6.87 16.78 10.98
N ILE A 305 6.68 15.46 11.15
CA ILE A 305 5.36 14.86 11.36
C ILE A 305 5.06 14.93 12.86
N LEU A 306 3.96 15.58 13.21
CA LEU A 306 3.52 15.69 14.60
C LEU A 306 3.04 14.32 15.12
N PRO A 307 3.28 13.98 16.40
CA PRO A 307 2.80 12.74 16.99
C PRO A 307 1.27 12.71 17.03
N TYR A 308 0.68 11.51 16.96
CA TYR A 308 -0.74 11.32 17.22
C TYR A 308 -0.96 11.25 18.74
N GLU A 309 -1.18 12.41 19.36
CA GLU A 309 -1.66 12.51 20.74
C GLU A 309 -3.10 12.00 20.78
N ASP A 310 -3.51 11.24 21.81
CA ASP A 310 -4.87 10.75 21.95
C ASP A 310 -5.80 11.84 22.52
#